data_AF-A0A0A8WX05-F1
#
_entry.id   AF-A0A0A8WX05-F1
#
_cell.length_a   1.000
_cell.length_b   1.000
_cell.length_c   1.000
_cell.angle_alpha   90.00
_cell.angle_beta   90.00
_cell.angle_gamma   90.00
#
_symmetry.space_group_name_H-M   'P 1'
#
loop_
_entity.id
_entity.type
_entity.pdbx_description
1 polymer ?
#
loop_
_entity_poly.entity_id
_entity_poly.type
_entity_poly.pdbx_seq_one_letter_code
_entity_poly.pdbx_strand_id
1 'polypeptide(L)'
;MKKIIALTALIVISASSYAAAGALATNTVSNAGTAIYGGADATGAGAASSPLFKLSTGVSTIINFDAAGVGYAVFTKHVKGTKVFGTAYDSTAISYFTEAPGTLTTTNTGSATAVPSGWTSM
;
A
#
# COMPACT_ATOMS: atom_id res chain seq x y z
N MET A 1 8.34 -29.93 -30.09
CA MET A 1 8.82 -29.46 -28.77
C MET A 1 9.02 -27.94 -28.72
N LYS A 2 9.71 -27.31 -29.69
CA LYS A 2 9.95 -25.85 -29.72
C LYS A 2 8.66 -25.00 -29.69
N LYS A 3 7.61 -25.47 -30.38
CA LYS A 3 6.30 -24.79 -30.48
C LYS A 3 5.47 -24.83 -29.19
N ILE A 4 5.70 -25.85 -28.36
CA ILE A 4 4.99 -26.00 -27.07
C ILE A 4 5.57 -25.02 -26.05
N ILE A 5 6.91 -24.88 -25.99
CA ILE A 5 7.59 -23.94 -25.08
C ILE A 5 7.15 -22.49 -25.33
N ALA A 6 7.01 -22.10 -26.60
CA ALA A 6 6.55 -20.76 -26.96
C ALA A 6 5.11 -20.47 -26.50
N LEU A 7 4.23 -21.48 -26.55
CA LEU A 7 2.84 -21.34 -26.13
C LEU A 7 2.71 -21.25 -24.60
N THR A 8 3.50 -22.02 -23.85
CA THR A 8 3.52 -21.93 -22.38
C THR A 8 4.06 -20.59 -21.89
N ALA A 9 5.07 -20.03 -22.56
CA ALA A 9 5.60 -18.70 -22.22
C ALA A 9 4.56 -17.58 -22.44
N LEU A 10 3.78 -17.67 -23.52
CA LEU A 10 2.73 -16.70 -23.82
C LEU A 10 1.59 -16.74 -22.79
N ILE A 11 1.21 -17.94 -22.34
CA ILE A 11 0.18 -18.13 -21.31
C ILE A 11 0.64 -17.56 -19.96
N VAL A 12 1.90 -17.77 -19.57
CA VAL A 12 2.47 -17.24 -18.32
C VAL A 12 2.56 -15.70 -18.33
N ILE A 13 2.83 -15.09 -19.48
CA ILE A 13 2.86 -13.61 -19.64
C ILE A 13 1.44 -13.03 -19.64
N SER A 14 0.43 -13.76 -20.11
CA SER A 14 -0.97 -13.30 -20.06
C SER A 14 -1.63 -13.43 -18.68
N ALA A 15 -1.07 -14.28 -17.80
CA ALA A 15 -1.56 -14.50 -16.44
C ALA A 15 -1.03 -13.49 -15.42
N SER A 16 -0.06 -12.64 -15.79
CA SER A 16 0.27 -11.46 -14.99
C SER A 16 -0.79 -10.39 -15.21
N SER A 17 -1.99 -10.64 -14.69
CA SER A 17 -3.04 -9.64 -14.56
C SER A 17 -2.43 -8.40 -13.91
N TYR A 18 -2.37 -7.31 -14.67
CA TYR A 18 -2.18 -5.98 -14.12
C TYR A 18 -3.23 -5.81 -13.03
N ALA A 19 -2.79 -5.79 -11.77
CA ALA A 19 -3.63 -5.31 -10.69
C ALA A 19 -3.89 -3.84 -11.01
N ALA A 20 -5.05 -3.57 -11.63
CA ALA A 20 -5.53 -2.23 -11.86
C ALA A 20 -5.53 -1.51 -10.51
N ALA A 21 -4.72 -0.46 -10.40
CA ALA A 21 -4.64 0.32 -9.19
C ALA A 21 -5.97 1.04 -8.98
N GLY A 22 -6.64 0.75 -7.86
CA GLY A 22 -7.69 1.63 -7.36
C GLY A 22 -7.06 2.89 -6.79
N ALA A 23 -7.75 4.03 -6.90
CA ALA A 23 -7.40 5.21 -6.11
C ALA A 23 -7.40 4.83 -4.63
N LEU A 24 -6.32 5.14 -3.90
CA LEU A 24 -6.32 4.98 -2.45
C LEU A 24 -7.11 6.15 -1.84
N ALA A 25 -8.35 5.89 -1.44
CA ALA A 25 -9.08 6.79 -0.57
C ALA A 25 -8.47 6.78 0.84
N THR A 26 -8.65 7.88 1.59
CA THR A 26 -8.23 7.93 2.99
C THR A 26 -8.83 6.76 3.78
N ASN A 27 -8.05 6.18 4.70
CA ASN A 27 -8.46 5.06 5.55
C ASN A 27 -8.92 3.79 4.81
N THR A 28 -8.56 3.65 3.54
CA THR A 28 -8.86 2.44 2.76
C THR A 28 -7.62 1.55 2.69
N VAL A 29 -7.78 0.28 3.06
CA VAL A 29 -6.73 -0.73 2.93
C VAL A 29 -6.53 -1.06 1.46
N SER A 30 -5.30 -0.95 0.97
CA SER A 30 -4.95 -1.39 -0.37
C SER A 30 -5.00 -2.91 -0.48
N ASN A 31 -5.29 -3.41 -1.69
CA ASN A 31 -4.95 -4.80 -2.01
C ASN A 31 -3.44 -5.02 -1.85
N ALA A 32 -3.04 -6.25 -1.51
CA ALA A 32 -1.62 -6.57 -1.39
C ALA A 32 -0.92 -6.51 -2.75
N GLY A 33 0.29 -5.96 -2.80
CA GLY A 33 1.07 -5.88 -4.05
C GLY A 33 0.57 -4.83 -5.06
N THR A 34 -0.30 -3.92 -4.63
CA THR A 34 -0.90 -2.87 -5.48
C THR A 34 0.13 -1.81 -5.86
N ALA A 35 0.01 -1.28 -7.07
CA ALA A 35 0.75 -0.10 -7.51
C ALA A 35 -0.02 1.17 -7.17
N ILE A 36 0.67 2.24 -6.78
CA ILE A 36 0.08 3.53 -6.46
C ILE A 36 0.50 4.54 -7.53
N TYR A 37 -0.48 5.22 -8.11
CA TYR A 37 -0.30 6.18 -9.20
C TYR A 37 -0.53 7.59 -8.68
N GLY A 38 0.20 8.55 -9.25
CA GLY A 38 0.15 9.95 -8.82
C GLY A 38 -0.92 10.74 -9.55
N GLY A 39 -1.64 11.60 -8.84
CA GLY A 39 -2.63 12.51 -9.39
C GLY A 39 -3.26 13.35 -8.28
N ALA A 40 -3.73 14.55 -8.62
CA ALA A 40 -4.44 15.42 -7.66
C ALA A 40 -5.81 14.82 -7.26
N ASP A 41 -6.39 13.99 -8.13
CA ASP A 41 -7.62 13.25 -7.90
C ASP A 41 -7.55 11.86 -8.56
N ALA A 42 -8.62 11.07 -8.40
CA ALA A 42 -8.72 9.72 -8.97
C ALA A 42 -8.64 9.69 -10.51
N THR A 43 -9.12 10.75 -11.18
CA THR A 43 -9.07 10.87 -12.65
C THR A 43 -7.65 11.11 -13.11
N GLY A 44 -6.94 12.04 -12.46
CA GLY A 44 -5.53 12.32 -12.72
C GLY A 44 -4.63 11.13 -12.42
N ALA A 45 -4.92 10.38 -11.34
CA ALA A 45 -4.19 9.16 -11.00
C ALA A 45 -4.38 8.07 -12.06
N GLY A 46 -5.59 7.91 -12.61
CA GLY A 46 -5.87 6.95 -13.69
C GLY A 46 -5.22 7.30 -15.03
N ALA A 47 -4.87 8.57 -15.25
CA ALA A 47 -4.17 9.05 -16.44
C ALA A 47 -2.63 8.97 -16.34
N ALA A 48 -2.08 8.64 -15.18
CA ALA A 48 -0.64 8.56 -14.97
C ALA A 48 -0.04 7.39 -15.76
N SER A 49 0.95 7.68 -16.60
CA SER A 49 1.60 6.69 -17.47
C SER A 49 2.41 5.64 -16.70
N SER A 50 2.84 5.96 -15.48
CA SER A 50 3.66 5.11 -14.64
C SER A 50 3.23 5.23 -13.17
N PRO A 51 3.33 4.15 -12.38
CA PRO A 51 3.08 4.24 -10.95
C PRO A 51 4.20 5.01 -10.24
N LEU A 52 3.86 5.70 -9.16
CA LEU A 52 4.83 6.31 -8.25
C LEU A 52 5.61 5.24 -7.49
N PHE A 53 4.92 4.20 -7.03
CA PHE A 53 5.54 3.07 -6.35
C PHE A 53 4.65 1.83 -6.42
N LYS A 54 5.22 0.66 -6.11
CA LYS A 54 4.51 -0.62 -6.08
C LYS A 54 4.83 -1.36 -4.80
N LEU A 55 3.79 -1.85 -4.13
CA LEU A 55 3.94 -2.69 -2.95
C LEU A 55 4.45 -4.08 -3.36
N SER A 56 5.29 -4.69 -2.52
CA SER A 56 5.70 -6.08 -2.69
C SER A 56 4.51 -7.02 -2.55
N THR A 57 4.63 -8.23 -3.12
CA THR A 57 3.64 -9.29 -2.93
C THR A 57 3.38 -9.53 -1.44
N GLY A 58 2.11 -9.57 -1.05
CA GLY A 58 1.70 -9.76 0.34
C GLY A 58 1.80 -8.51 1.22
N VAL A 59 2.29 -7.37 0.70
CA VAL A 59 2.30 -6.09 1.45
C VAL A 59 1.08 -5.25 1.10
N SER A 60 0.31 -4.88 2.11
CA SER A 60 -0.81 -3.91 2.02
C SER A 60 -0.45 -2.61 2.74
N THR A 61 -1.06 -1.51 2.31
CA THR A 61 -0.89 -0.18 2.94
C THR A 61 -2.22 0.48 3.24
N ILE A 62 -2.25 1.37 4.22
CA ILE A 62 -3.30 2.37 4.44
C ILE A 62 -2.61 3.72 4.51
N ILE A 63 -3.24 4.73 3.90
CA ILE A 63 -2.84 6.13 4.08
C ILE A 63 -4.03 6.90 4.65
N ASN A 64 -3.78 7.65 5.72
CA ASN A 64 -4.74 8.56 6.34
C ASN A 64 -4.25 9.99 6.15
N PHE A 65 -4.99 10.80 5.41
CA PHE A 65 -4.67 12.21 5.17
C PHE A 65 -5.58 13.12 5.99
N ASP A 66 -5.06 14.27 6.43
CA ASP A 66 -5.88 15.31 7.05
C ASP A 66 -6.86 15.89 6.03
N ALA A 67 -8.10 16.17 6.44
CA ALA A 67 -9.09 16.82 5.61
C ALA A 67 -8.66 18.24 5.17
N ALA A 68 -7.81 18.90 5.97
CA ALA A 68 -7.21 20.19 5.62
C ALA A 68 -5.96 20.07 4.72
N GLY A 69 -5.52 18.85 4.37
CA GLY A 69 -4.39 18.59 3.46
C GLY A 69 -3.01 18.87 4.05
N VAL A 70 -2.90 19.05 5.37
CA VAL A 70 -1.66 19.51 6.04
C VAL A 70 -0.75 18.34 6.45
N GLY A 71 -1.23 17.10 6.43
CA GLY A 71 -0.43 15.94 6.82
C GLY A 71 -0.97 14.60 6.35
N TYR A 72 -0.22 13.56 6.69
CA TYR A 72 -0.55 12.16 6.41
C TYR A 72 0.02 11.23 7.47
N ALA A 73 -0.59 10.07 7.63
CA ALA A 73 0.02 8.91 8.24
C ALA A 73 -0.07 7.71 7.30
N VAL A 74 1.01 6.95 7.18
CA VAL A 74 1.10 5.77 6.33
C VAL A 74 1.43 4.56 7.17
N PHE A 75 0.73 3.46 6.90
CA PHE A 75 0.89 2.19 7.61
C PHE A 75 1.03 1.06 6.60
N THR A 76 2.00 0.18 6.80
CA THR A 76 2.24 -0.96 5.93
C THR A 76 2.36 -2.24 6.75
N LYS A 77 1.90 -3.34 6.16
CA LYS A 77 2.06 -4.67 6.75
C LYS A 77 2.18 -5.72 5.67
N HIS A 78 3.01 -6.72 5.94
CA HIS A 78 3.01 -7.96 5.18
C HIS A 78 1.99 -8.97 5.76
N VAL A 79 1.20 -9.63 4.91
CA VAL A 79 0.11 -10.55 5.29
C VAL A 79 0.57 -11.69 6.22
N LYS A 80 1.82 -12.14 6.08
CA LYS A 80 2.43 -13.16 6.95
C LYS A 80 3.15 -12.59 8.17
N GLY A 81 3.32 -11.27 8.23
CA GLY A 81 4.03 -10.57 9.29
C GLY A 81 3.12 -10.24 10.47
N THR A 82 3.72 -10.15 11.65
CA THR A 82 3.05 -9.73 12.89
C THR A 82 3.30 -8.26 13.22
N LYS A 83 4.07 -7.55 12.39
CA LYS A 83 4.42 -6.16 12.59
C LYS A 83 3.74 -5.29 11.55
N VAL A 84 3.07 -4.25 12.03
CA VAL A 84 2.69 -3.09 11.22
C VAL A 84 3.77 -2.06 11.41
N PHE A 85 4.24 -1.46 10.31
CA PHE A 85 5.17 -0.35 10.33
C PHE A 85 4.48 0.91 9.87
N GLY A 86 4.78 2.03 10.49
CA GLY A 86 4.11 3.29 10.15
C GLY A 86 4.92 4.50 10.51
N THR A 87 4.59 5.60 9.85
CA THR A 87 5.15 6.93 10.07
C THR A 87 4.10 7.99 9.73
N ALA A 88 4.35 9.22 10.13
CA ALA A 88 3.48 10.36 9.88
C ALA A 88 4.27 11.55 9.33
N TYR A 89 3.56 12.53 8.78
CA TYR A 89 4.10 13.69 8.07
C TYR A 89 5.27 14.39 8.79
N ASP A 90 5.15 14.59 10.10
CA ASP A 90 6.17 15.27 10.92
C ASP A 90 6.93 14.31 11.84
N SER A 91 6.91 13.00 11.53
CA SER A 91 7.63 12.00 12.30
C SER A 91 9.01 11.76 11.72
N THR A 92 10.04 11.89 12.55
CA THR A 92 11.42 11.54 12.20
C THR A 92 11.73 10.05 12.38
N ALA A 93 10.77 9.27 12.88
CA ALA A 93 10.93 7.86 13.21
C ALA A 93 9.97 6.97 12.42
N ILE A 94 10.37 5.71 12.27
CA ILE A 94 9.46 4.62 11.89
C ILE A 94 9.07 3.91 13.17
N SER A 95 7.77 3.79 13.40
CA SER A 95 7.25 3.06 14.55
C SER A 95 6.64 1.73 14.11
N TYR A 96 6.51 0.80 15.05
CA TYR A 96 5.80 -0.45 14.82
C TYR A 96 4.78 -0.79 15.89
N PHE A 97 3.77 -1.56 15.49
CA PHE A 97 2.80 -2.20 16.38
C PHE A 97 2.72 -3.69 16.07
N THR A 98 2.34 -4.49 17.07
CA THR A 98 2.21 -5.94 16.90
C THR A 98 0.75 -6.31 16.75
N GLU A 99 0.40 -6.93 15.62
CA GLU A 99 -0.93 -7.51 15.38
C GLU A 99 -0.83 -8.92 14.83
N ALA A 100 -1.93 -9.67 14.86
CA ALA A 100 -1.97 -11.02 14.31
C ALA A 100 -1.67 -11.01 12.79
N PRO A 101 -1.11 -12.09 12.22
CA PRO A 101 -0.98 -12.20 10.76
C PRO A 101 -2.33 -12.04 10.05
N GLY A 102 -2.30 -11.59 8.80
CA GLY A 102 -3.48 -11.30 8.00
C GLY A 102 -3.42 -9.92 7.38
N THR A 103 -4.49 -9.53 6.71
CA THR A 103 -4.64 -8.21 6.09
C THR A 103 -4.52 -7.11 7.14
N LEU A 104 -3.90 -5.99 6.77
CA LEU A 104 -3.88 -4.78 7.59
C LEU A 104 -5.32 -4.34 7.91
N THR A 105 -5.60 -4.03 9.17
CA THR A 105 -6.93 -3.54 9.59
C THR A 105 -6.94 -2.02 9.73
N THR A 106 -8.12 -1.41 9.54
CA THR A 106 -8.34 0.04 9.66
C THR A 106 -8.27 0.56 11.10
N THR A 107 -8.08 -0.32 12.09
CA THR A 107 -8.03 0.03 13.52
C THR A 107 -6.81 0.89 13.89
N ASN A 108 -5.82 0.98 13.01
CA ASN A 108 -4.58 1.73 13.19
C ASN A 108 -4.64 3.13 12.56
N THR A 109 -5.71 3.90 12.77
CA THR A 109 -5.76 5.28 12.28
C THR A 109 -4.91 6.17 13.19
N GLY A 110 -3.65 6.38 12.83
CA GLY A 110 -2.90 7.53 13.35
C GLY A 110 -3.55 8.83 12.91
N SER A 111 -3.23 9.91 13.61
CA SER A 111 -3.48 11.26 13.15
C SER A 111 -2.60 11.54 11.92
N ALA A 112 -3.04 12.42 11.03
CA ALA A 112 -2.21 12.95 9.94
C ALA A 112 -0.86 13.55 10.39
N THR A 113 -0.70 13.76 11.69
CA THR A 113 0.51 14.29 12.34
C THR A 113 1.22 13.31 13.27
N ALA A 114 0.65 12.14 13.57
CA ALA A 114 1.24 11.20 14.52
C ALA A 114 0.75 9.75 14.33
N VAL A 115 1.65 8.78 14.53
CA VAL A 115 1.26 7.37 14.69
C VAL A 115 0.45 7.19 15.99
N PRO A 116 -0.45 6.21 16.09
CA PRO A 116 -1.25 5.98 17.29
C PRO A 116 -0.39 5.74 18.55
N SER A 117 -0.93 6.08 19.72
CA SER A 117 -0.32 5.71 21.00
C SER A 117 -0.15 4.19 21.14
N GLY A 118 0.90 3.74 21.82
CA GLY A 118 1.17 2.30 22.03
C GLY A 118 2.03 1.66 20.94
N TRP A 119 2.44 2.43 19.93
CA TRP A 119 3.45 2.02 18.95
C TRP A 119 4.86 2.19 19.52
N THR A 120 5.77 1.28 19.15
CA THR A 120 7.18 1.35 19.53
C THR A 120 7.97 2.08 18.46
N SER A 121 8.61 3.20 18.82
CA SER A 121 9.53 3.92 17.92
C SER A 121 10.84 3.16 17.77
N MET A 122 11.38 3.14 16.55
CA MET A 122 12.75 2.70 16.25
C MET A 122 13.71 3.88 16.19
#